data_AF-A5EX36-F1
#
_entry.id   AF-A5EX36-F1
#
_cell.length_a   1.000
_cell.length_b   1.000
_cell.length_c   1.000
_cell.angle_alpha   90.00
_cell.angle_beta   90.00
_cell.angle_gamma   90.00
#
_symmetry.space_group_name_H-M   'P 1'
#
loop_
_entity.id
_entity.type
_entity.pdbx_description
1 polymer ?
#
loop_
_entity_poly.entity_id
_entity_poly.type
_entity_poly.pdbx_seq_one_letter_code
_entity_poly.pdbx_strand_id
1 'polypeptide(L)'
;MKKYFLGLWCCFLAVWAQALPLKEDFSISGLFDQYKTSIYQIRVISEATGQKTSIGSGFLVGDGTLLATNYHVISDIVQKERHRLEYVDGNDDTGALTLMDVDVVHDLALVRAEKPLGKPLQLAGLPAQGASLYALGNPHDLGFVIIDGINNGLLKKSAQARILFSGALDSGMSGGPTLNEKGEVIGINVAYLTGGNNISFVIPSEYLKALLEKSSDKKADITASIAEQLFADNHHYFDEALKQSWPTTKIGHFVVPMAMSQDVRCWDSSPEPDVDDLLAMESVTCFNDRSTFINQYTSVGEFGYSYAFFYGREPLLESRFYRLYSGNYQLHFDRRPQRDYGDIECQADFVAIADKPFKATFCRRPSQHFKNGQEVVEDVRFVAAQIGEKQEGFRISIAMNGVQPSLAKAVVMHLLEQISWQN
;
A
#
# COMPACT_ATOMS: atom_id res chain seq x y z
N MET A 1 -66.45 56.93 59.95
CA MET A 1 -66.56 55.47 60.13
C MET A 1 -65.54 54.80 59.20
N LYS A 2 -64.60 54.04 59.77
CA LYS A 2 -63.47 53.40 59.10
C LYS A 2 -63.92 52.32 58.12
N LYS A 3 -63.34 52.27 56.91
CA LYS A 3 -63.21 51.04 56.11
C LYS A 3 -61.79 50.96 55.57
N TYR A 4 -61.09 49.90 55.97
CA TYR A 4 -59.73 49.56 55.58
C TYR A 4 -59.73 48.98 54.16
N PHE A 5 -58.85 49.47 53.28
CA PHE A 5 -58.54 48.83 52.01
C PHE A 5 -57.13 48.25 52.11
N LEU A 6 -57.02 46.92 52.12
CA LEU A 6 -55.76 46.19 52.00
C LEU A 6 -55.24 46.36 50.57
N GLY A 7 -54.09 46.99 50.39
CA GLY A 7 -53.33 46.97 49.14
C GLY A 7 -52.41 45.75 49.12
N LEU A 8 -52.68 44.78 48.25
CA LEU A 8 -51.76 43.67 47.95
C LEU A 8 -50.69 44.19 46.97
N TRP A 9 -49.44 44.17 47.40
CA TRP A 9 -48.28 44.51 46.57
C TRP A 9 -47.72 43.21 45.98
N CYS A 10 -48.00 42.96 44.70
CA CYS A 10 -47.41 41.82 43.97
C CYS A 10 -46.07 42.25 43.35
N CYS A 11 -44.96 41.84 43.95
CA CYS A 11 -43.64 41.92 43.34
C CYS A 11 -43.56 40.92 42.17
N PHE A 12 -43.53 41.43 40.94
CA PHE A 12 -43.11 40.64 39.77
C PHE A 12 -41.59 40.52 39.75
N LEU A 13 -41.06 39.37 40.16
CA LEU A 13 -39.68 38.96 39.88
C LEU A 13 -39.63 38.44 38.44
N ALA A 14 -39.11 39.27 37.52
CA ALA A 14 -38.79 38.83 36.17
C ALA A 14 -37.52 37.96 36.19
N VAL A 15 -37.69 36.64 36.19
CA VAL A 15 -36.60 35.69 35.97
C VAL A 15 -36.28 35.68 34.49
N TRP A 16 -35.15 36.30 34.11
CA TRP A 16 -34.57 36.17 32.79
C TRP A 16 -33.96 34.77 32.66
N ALA A 17 -34.70 33.83 32.06
CA ALA A 17 -34.16 32.55 31.65
C ALA A 17 -33.26 32.76 30.43
N GLN A 18 -31.94 32.75 30.62
CA GLN A 18 -30.99 32.65 29.52
C GLN A 18 -31.14 31.26 28.91
N ALA A 19 -31.69 31.18 27.69
CA ALA A 19 -31.71 29.95 26.92
C ALA A 19 -30.26 29.55 26.60
N LEU A 20 -29.79 28.46 27.21
CA LEU A 20 -28.55 27.81 26.79
C LEU A 20 -28.75 27.34 25.34
N PRO A 21 -27.79 27.60 24.43
CA PRO A 21 -27.91 27.13 23.05
C PRO A 21 -27.98 25.60 23.07
N LEU A 22 -29.03 25.06 22.45
CA LEU A 22 -29.14 23.61 22.21
C LEU A 22 -27.94 23.20 21.36
N LYS A 23 -27.16 22.25 21.88
CA LYS A 23 -26.11 21.59 21.12
C LYS A 23 -26.80 20.87 19.96
N GLU A 24 -26.55 21.27 18.71
CA GLU A 24 -27.10 20.55 17.57
C GLU A 24 -26.65 19.10 17.64
N ASP A 25 -27.62 18.19 17.54
CA ASP A 25 -27.35 16.76 17.46
C ASP A 25 -26.64 16.46 16.14
N PHE A 26 -25.66 15.56 16.18
CA PHE A 26 -24.94 15.14 14.99
C PHE A 26 -25.92 14.57 13.94
N SER A 27 -25.76 14.99 12.68
CA SER A 27 -26.47 14.39 11.56
C SER A 27 -25.56 14.25 10.34
N ILE A 28 -25.72 13.15 9.61
CA ILE A 28 -24.96 12.89 8.38
C ILE A 28 -25.28 13.94 7.32
N SER A 29 -26.54 14.38 7.23
CA SER A 29 -26.93 15.48 6.32
C SER A 29 -26.21 16.78 6.68
N GLY A 30 -26.09 17.11 7.98
CA GLY A 30 -25.34 18.27 8.42
C GLY A 30 -23.85 18.16 8.06
N LEU A 31 -23.25 16.99 8.24
CA LEU A 31 -21.87 16.71 7.85
C LEU A 31 -21.68 16.88 6.33
N PHE A 32 -22.61 16.34 5.53
CA PHE A 32 -22.62 16.48 4.07
C PHE A 32 -22.66 17.96 3.66
N ASP A 33 -23.61 18.72 4.18
CA ASP A 33 -23.78 20.13 3.83
C ASP A 33 -22.61 21.00 4.27
N GLN A 34 -22.02 20.69 5.43
CA GLN A 34 -20.86 21.41 5.96
C GLN A 34 -19.59 21.17 5.12
N TYR A 35 -19.36 19.94 4.66
CA TYR A 35 -18.08 19.55 4.06
C TYR A 35 -18.09 19.36 2.54
N LYS A 36 -19.25 19.39 1.86
CA LYS A 36 -19.32 19.25 0.40
C LYS A 36 -18.47 20.25 -0.39
N THR A 37 -18.28 21.46 0.14
CA THR A 37 -17.43 22.50 -0.48
C THR A 37 -15.96 22.44 -0.05
N SER A 38 -15.61 21.53 0.87
CA SER A 38 -14.24 21.34 1.37
C SER A 38 -13.51 20.19 0.68
N ILE A 39 -14.20 19.46 -0.21
CA ILE A 39 -13.64 18.35 -0.99
C ILE A 39 -13.49 18.78 -2.45
N TYR A 40 -12.30 18.58 -2.99
CA TYR A 40 -11.92 18.97 -4.33
C TYR A 40 -11.71 17.73 -5.18
N GLN A 41 -12.14 17.76 -6.42
CA GLN A 41 -11.76 16.72 -7.38
C GLN A 41 -10.36 17.03 -7.91
N ILE A 42 -9.44 16.08 -7.81
CA ILE A 42 -8.07 16.20 -8.30
C ILE A 42 -8.00 15.52 -9.67
N ARG A 43 -7.48 16.23 -10.67
CA ARG A 43 -7.36 15.74 -12.04
C ARG A 43 -5.91 15.86 -12.51
N VAL A 44 -5.44 14.80 -13.16
CA VAL A 44 -4.23 14.87 -14.00
C VAL A 44 -4.69 14.98 -15.44
N ILE A 45 -4.26 16.05 -16.13
CA ILE A 45 -4.63 16.30 -17.52
C ILE A 45 -3.40 16.15 -18.41
N SER A 46 -3.54 15.39 -19.50
CA SER A 46 -2.54 15.35 -20.57
C SER A 46 -2.55 16.66 -21.34
N GLU A 47 -1.41 17.33 -21.45
CA GLU A 47 -1.29 18.56 -22.25
C GLU A 47 -1.38 18.27 -23.76
N ALA A 48 -1.14 17.04 -24.19
CA ALA A 48 -1.20 16.66 -25.59
C ALA A 48 -2.64 16.53 -26.10
N THR A 49 -3.56 16.01 -25.27
CA THR A 49 -4.95 15.72 -25.67
C THR A 49 -5.99 16.58 -24.96
N GLY A 50 -5.60 17.25 -23.87
CA GLY A 50 -6.53 17.96 -22.98
C GLY A 50 -7.45 17.03 -22.17
N GLN A 51 -7.22 15.71 -22.21
CA GLN A 51 -8.07 14.73 -21.53
C GLN A 51 -7.51 14.33 -20.15
N LYS A 52 -8.43 13.94 -19.26
CA LYS A 52 -8.12 13.41 -17.92
C LYS A 52 -7.39 12.06 -18.08
N THR A 53 -6.23 11.90 -17.46
CA THR A 53 -5.53 10.59 -17.38
C THR A 53 -5.72 9.92 -16.02
N SER A 54 -6.01 10.71 -14.99
CA SER A 54 -6.32 10.24 -13.64
C SER A 54 -7.29 11.20 -12.95
N ILE A 55 -8.14 10.66 -12.09
CA ILE A 55 -9.15 11.39 -11.30
C ILE A 55 -9.17 10.82 -9.89
N GLY A 56 -9.19 11.71 -8.90
CA GLY A 56 -9.38 11.38 -7.50
C GLY A 56 -9.99 12.54 -6.73
N SER A 57 -9.89 12.47 -5.41
CA SER A 57 -10.36 13.48 -4.47
C SER A 57 -9.18 14.04 -3.67
N GLY A 58 -9.38 15.21 -3.09
CA GLY A 58 -8.46 15.84 -2.17
C GLY A 58 -9.17 16.82 -1.25
N PHE A 59 -8.50 17.21 -0.18
CA PHE A 59 -9.06 18.11 0.83
C PHE A 59 -7.98 19.03 1.38
N LEU A 60 -8.40 20.20 1.88
CA LEU A 60 -7.47 21.20 2.40
C LEU A 60 -6.85 20.78 3.73
N VAL A 61 -5.56 21.08 3.86
CA VAL A 61 -4.73 20.93 5.05
C VAL A 61 -3.85 22.18 5.21
N GLY A 62 -3.22 22.33 6.38
CA GLY A 62 -2.26 23.42 6.60
C GLY A 62 -2.90 24.82 6.59
N ASP A 63 -2.56 25.64 5.60
CA ASP A 63 -2.88 27.08 5.55
C ASP A 63 -4.08 27.44 4.67
N GLY A 64 -4.78 26.44 4.12
CA GLY A 64 -5.91 26.64 3.20
C GLY A 64 -5.51 26.78 1.73
N THR A 65 -4.22 26.66 1.39
CA THR A 65 -3.72 26.53 -0.01
C THR A 65 -3.21 25.13 -0.33
N LEU A 66 -2.88 24.34 0.68
CA LEU A 66 -2.33 23.00 0.57
C LEU A 66 -3.45 21.96 0.61
N LEU A 67 -3.42 20.99 -0.30
CA LEU A 67 -4.34 19.87 -0.36
C LEU A 67 -3.58 18.56 -0.16
N ALA A 68 -4.21 17.63 0.56
CA ALA A 68 -3.79 16.23 0.61
C ALA A 68 -4.58 15.41 -0.41
N THR A 69 -3.91 14.44 -1.03
CA THR A 69 -4.52 13.43 -1.91
C THR A 69 -3.65 12.15 -1.89
N ASN A 70 -3.98 11.14 -2.68
CA ASN A 70 -3.13 9.98 -2.84
C ASN A 70 -2.04 10.19 -3.90
N TYR A 71 -0.90 9.52 -3.72
CA TYR A 71 0.16 9.53 -4.72
C TYR A 71 -0.30 8.89 -6.04
N HIS A 72 -1.02 7.77 -6.01
CA HIS A 72 -1.45 7.09 -7.23
C HIS A 72 -2.34 7.99 -8.11
N VAL A 73 -3.15 8.87 -7.49
CA VAL A 73 -3.99 9.85 -8.21
C VAL A 73 -3.15 10.81 -9.03
N ILE A 74 -2.01 11.26 -8.50
CA ILE A 74 -1.15 12.28 -9.14
C ILE A 74 0.11 11.72 -9.83
N SER A 75 0.33 10.40 -9.74
CA SER A 75 1.57 9.73 -10.15
C SER A 75 2.02 10.04 -11.57
N ASP A 76 1.08 10.23 -12.49
CA ASP A 76 1.34 10.60 -13.89
C ASP A 76 2.16 11.89 -14.05
N ILE A 77 2.08 12.83 -13.09
CA ILE A 77 2.88 14.07 -13.07
C ILE A 77 4.36 13.80 -12.83
N VAL A 78 4.65 12.73 -12.08
CA VAL A 78 6.01 12.32 -11.75
C VAL A 78 6.55 11.39 -12.84
N GLN A 79 5.69 10.54 -13.40
CA GLN A 79 6.06 9.39 -14.22
C GLN A 79 5.91 9.61 -15.74
N LYS A 80 5.27 10.71 -16.16
CA LYS A 80 5.03 11.03 -17.57
C LYS A 80 5.32 12.51 -17.85
N GLU A 81 5.86 12.79 -19.02
CA GLU A 81 6.04 14.16 -19.49
C GLU A 81 4.71 14.78 -19.93
N ARG A 82 4.63 16.12 -19.91
CA ARG A 82 3.49 16.88 -20.48
C ARG A 82 2.14 16.60 -19.82
N HIS A 83 2.12 16.58 -18.49
CA HIS A 83 0.90 16.50 -17.69
C HIS A 83 0.85 17.66 -16.71
N ARG A 84 -0.35 18.13 -16.38
CA ARG A 84 -0.58 19.17 -15.38
C ARG A 84 -1.64 18.74 -14.37
N LEU A 85 -1.56 19.28 -13.16
CA LEU A 85 -2.52 19.06 -12.09
C LEU A 85 -3.54 20.19 -12.04
N GLU A 86 -4.79 19.80 -11.88
CA GLU A 86 -5.90 20.73 -11.68
C GLU A 86 -6.77 20.25 -10.52
N TYR A 87 -7.37 21.18 -9.80
CA TYR A 87 -8.51 20.91 -8.92
C TYR A 87 -9.81 21.36 -9.58
N VAL A 88 -10.92 20.79 -9.13
CA VAL A 88 -12.28 21.28 -9.34
C VAL A 88 -12.95 21.42 -7.99
N ASP A 89 -13.55 22.57 -7.72
CA ASP A 89 -14.31 22.80 -6.49
C ASP A 89 -15.78 22.35 -6.61
N GLY A 90 -16.56 22.54 -5.56
CA GLY A 90 -17.98 22.17 -5.51
C GLY A 90 -18.90 23.02 -6.41
N ASN A 91 -18.40 24.09 -7.03
CA ASN A 91 -19.12 24.96 -7.97
C ASN A 91 -18.68 24.72 -9.42
N ASP A 92 -17.92 23.65 -9.69
CA ASP A 92 -17.28 23.34 -10.97
C ASP A 92 -16.21 24.34 -11.43
N ASP A 93 -15.71 25.20 -10.53
CA ASP A 93 -14.58 26.07 -10.82
C ASP A 93 -13.27 25.28 -10.81
N THR A 94 -12.41 25.54 -11.81
CA THR A 94 -11.13 24.86 -11.98
C THR A 94 -9.95 25.76 -11.60
N GLY A 95 -8.88 25.14 -11.10
CA GLY A 95 -7.61 25.86 -10.88
C GLY A 95 -6.41 24.94 -10.94
N ALA A 96 -5.24 25.53 -11.19
CA ALA A 96 -3.98 24.80 -11.29
C ALA A 96 -3.46 24.38 -9.89
N LEU A 97 -2.78 23.24 -9.85
CA LEU A 97 -2.10 22.73 -8.68
C LEU A 97 -0.61 22.50 -8.97
N THR A 98 0.23 22.70 -7.95
CA THR A 98 1.65 22.35 -7.97
C THR A 98 1.90 21.19 -7.02
N LEU A 99 2.61 20.15 -7.48
CA LEU A 99 3.06 19.06 -6.62
C LEU A 99 4.14 19.57 -5.65
N MET A 100 3.92 19.38 -4.35
CA MET A 100 4.82 19.86 -3.30
C MET A 100 5.70 18.74 -2.76
N ASP A 101 5.09 17.63 -2.36
CA ASP A 101 5.78 16.50 -1.72
C ASP A 101 4.96 15.21 -1.87
N VAL A 102 5.62 14.07 -1.64
CA VAL A 102 5.01 12.74 -1.73
C VAL A 102 5.52 11.82 -0.63
N ASP A 103 4.64 10.93 -0.17
CA ASP A 103 5.00 9.72 0.55
C ASP A 103 4.49 8.53 -0.26
N VAL A 104 5.38 7.89 -1.03
CA VAL A 104 4.99 6.78 -1.91
C VAL A 104 4.69 5.51 -1.13
N VAL A 105 5.33 5.30 0.02
CA VAL A 105 5.17 4.10 0.86
C VAL A 105 3.75 4.04 1.41
N HIS A 106 3.20 5.20 1.80
CA HIS A 106 1.84 5.32 2.33
C HIS A 106 0.81 5.81 1.30
N ASP A 107 1.20 5.98 0.03
CA ASP A 107 0.35 6.45 -1.06
C ASP A 107 -0.29 7.83 -0.79
N LEU A 108 0.53 8.81 -0.40
CA LEU A 108 0.11 10.18 -0.11
C LEU A 108 0.86 11.20 -0.96
N ALA A 109 0.19 12.30 -1.27
CA ALA A 109 0.78 13.45 -1.94
C ALA A 109 0.21 14.76 -1.38
N LEU A 110 1.07 15.78 -1.35
CA LEU A 110 0.71 17.16 -1.04
C LEU A 110 0.79 18.00 -2.31
N VAL A 111 -0.29 18.71 -2.61
CA VAL A 111 -0.41 19.58 -3.79
C VAL A 111 -0.91 20.95 -3.36
N ARG A 112 -0.46 22.02 -4.03
CA ARG A 112 -0.75 23.41 -3.62
C ARG A 112 -1.46 24.17 -4.70
N ALA A 113 -2.53 24.87 -4.32
CA ALA A 113 -3.21 25.85 -5.16
C ALA A 113 -2.54 27.22 -5.05
N GLU A 114 -2.70 28.06 -6.08
CA GLU A 114 -2.12 29.41 -6.09
C GLU A 114 -2.78 30.37 -5.08
N LYS A 115 -4.04 30.11 -4.73
CA LYS A 115 -4.85 30.94 -3.84
C LYS A 115 -5.50 30.07 -2.77
N PRO A 116 -5.81 30.64 -1.58
CA PRO A 116 -6.56 29.92 -0.56
C PRO A 116 -7.92 29.48 -1.11
N LEU A 117 -8.26 28.20 -0.94
CA LEU A 117 -9.50 27.62 -1.45
C LEU A 117 -10.59 27.50 -0.36
N GLY A 118 -10.22 27.61 0.91
CA GLY A 118 -11.15 27.41 2.01
C GLY A 118 -10.47 27.15 3.35
N LYS A 119 -11.22 26.53 4.28
CA LYS A 119 -10.71 26.17 5.59
C LYS A 119 -10.10 24.76 5.55
N PRO A 120 -8.89 24.56 6.10
CA PRO A 120 -8.29 23.24 6.21
C PRO A 120 -9.04 22.36 7.20
N LEU A 121 -9.06 21.06 6.95
CA LEU A 121 -9.59 20.07 7.87
C LEU A 121 -8.56 19.73 8.95
N GLN A 122 -9.05 19.45 10.16
CA GLN A 122 -8.20 19.05 11.28
C GLN A 122 -7.95 17.55 11.24
N LEU A 123 -6.70 17.13 11.43
CA LEU A 123 -6.35 15.72 11.58
C LEU A 123 -6.57 15.27 13.02
N ALA A 124 -7.10 14.05 13.21
CA ALA A 124 -7.22 13.41 14.51
C ALA A 124 -6.73 11.96 14.45
N GLY A 125 -6.36 11.42 15.61
CA GLY A 125 -5.92 10.02 15.72
C GLY A 125 -7.07 9.02 15.55
N LEU A 126 -6.71 7.77 15.28
CA LEU A 126 -7.67 6.68 15.09
C LEU A 126 -8.60 6.52 16.32
N PRO A 127 -9.93 6.61 16.16
CA PRO A 127 -10.87 6.34 17.25
C PRO A 127 -10.89 4.86 17.63
N ALA A 128 -11.60 4.52 18.70
CA ALA A 128 -11.79 3.13 19.11
C ALA A 128 -12.44 2.28 17.99
N GLN A 129 -12.14 0.98 17.97
CA GLN A 129 -12.84 0.04 17.09
C GLN A 129 -14.36 0.09 17.38
N GLY A 130 -15.16 0.01 16.31
CA GLY A 130 -16.61 0.16 16.38
C GLY A 130 -17.12 1.60 16.19
N ALA A 131 -16.23 2.61 16.16
CA ALA A 131 -16.63 3.99 15.90
C ALA A 131 -17.13 4.18 14.46
N SER A 132 -18.15 5.04 14.31
CA SER A 132 -18.64 5.50 13.01
C SER A 132 -17.60 6.37 12.32
N LEU A 133 -17.42 6.13 11.02
CA LEU A 133 -16.56 6.88 10.12
C LEU A 133 -17.34 7.26 8.86
N TYR A 134 -16.95 8.37 8.24
CA TYR A 134 -17.60 8.92 7.06
C TYR A 134 -16.56 9.21 5.99
N ALA A 135 -16.51 8.41 4.94
CA ALA A 135 -15.63 8.62 3.80
C ALA A 135 -16.27 9.59 2.80
N LEU A 136 -15.57 10.66 2.49
CA LEU A 136 -16.03 11.72 1.58
C LEU A 136 -15.20 11.69 0.30
N GLY A 137 -15.83 11.91 -0.84
CA GLY A 137 -15.15 11.99 -2.13
C GLY A 137 -16.00 12.60 -3.23
N ASN A 138 -15.42 12.79 -4.40
CA ASN A 138 -16.09 13.27 -5.60
C ASN A 138 -15.85 12.28 -6.77
N PRO A 139 -16.53 11.11 -6.76
CA PRO A 139 -16.38 10.09 -7.79
C PRO A 139 -16.83 10.56 -9.18
N HIS A 140 -16.05 10.20 -10.20
CA HIS A 140 -16.32 10.23 -11.66
C HIS A 140 -17.56 10.99 -12.14
N ASP A 141 -17.51 12.33 -12.12
CA ASP A 141 -18.58 13.22 -12.62
C ASP A 141 -20.00 12.96 -12.02
N LEU A 142 -20.09 12.17 -10.93
CA LEU A 142 -21.31 11.91 -10.15
C LEU A 142 -21.59 13.01 -9.11
N GLY A 143 -20.56 13.80 -8.79
CA GLY A 143 -20.60 14.81 -7.75
C GLY A 143 -20.14 14.31 -6.39
N PHE A 144 -20.29 15.15 -5.37
CA PHE A 144 -19.88 14.85 -4.01
C PHE A 144 -20.69 13.70 -3.39
N VAL A 145 -20.00 12.73 -2.80
CA VAL A 145 -20.56 11.54 -2.17
C VAL A 145 -20.00 11.38 -0.76
N ILE A 146 -20.87 10.92 0.14
CA ILE A 146 -20.53 10.49 1.49
C ILE A 146 -20.90 9.01 1.65
N ILE A 147 -19.98 8.22 2.21
CA ILE A 147 -20.18 6.81 2.54
C ILE A 147 -19.94 6.65 4.03
N ASP A 148 -20.92 6.15 4.76
CA ASP A 148 -20.77 5.80 6.17
C ASP A 148 -20.23 4.36 6.33
N GLY A 149 -19.56 4.12 7.44
CA GLY A 149 -19.07 2.80 7.80
C GLY A 149 -18.43 2.78 9.17
N ILE A 150 -17.87 1.64 9.54
CA ILE A 150 -17.36 1.38 10.88
C ILE A 150 -15.85 1.20 10.82
N ASN A 151 -15.15 1.78 11.80
CA ASN A 151 -13.76 1.49 12.10
C ASN A 151 -13.61 0.07 12.67
N ASN A 152 -13.12 -0.88 11.87
CA ASN A 152 -12.76 -2.22 12.35
C ASN A 152 -11.32 -2.30 12.87
N GLY A 153 -10.67 -1.14 13.03
CA GLY A 153 -9.29 -0.98 13.50
C GLY A 153 -8.26 -1.20 12.42
N LEU A 154 -6.99 -1.29 12.82
CA LEU A 154 -5.89 -1.50 11.90
C LEU A 154 -5.84 -2.94 11.41
N LEU A 155 -5.53 -3.12 10.13
CA LEU A 155 -5.22 -4.40 9.53
C LEU A 155 -4.05 -5.03 10.30
N LYS A 156 -4.34 -6.14 10.99
CA LYS A 156 -3.33 -6.91 11.72
C LYS A 156 -2.52 -7.74 10.73
N LYS A 157 -1.25 -8.02 11.06
CA LYS A 157 -0.35 -8.85 10.24
C LYS A 157 -0.20 -8.30 8.82
N SER A 158 0.08 -7.00 8.75
CA SER A 158 0.39 -6.28 7.52
C SER A 158 1.61 -5.41 7.78
N ALA A 159 2.46 -5.27 6.77
CA ALA A 159 3.61 -4.38 6.84
C ALA A 159 3.21 -2.91 6.70
N GLN A 160 2.05 -2.62 6.10
CA GLN A 160 1.55 -1.25 5.92
C GLN A 160 0.25 -1.08 6.72
N ALA A 161 0.27 -0.23 7.75
CA ALA A 161 -0.92 -0.05 8.57
C ALA A 161 -2.05 0.61 7.75
N ARG A 162 -3.19 -0.07 7.67
CA ARG A 162 -4.41 0.42 7.02
C ARG A 162 -5.58 0.27 7.98
N ILE A 163 -6.47 1.25 7.99
CA ILE A 163 -7.73 1.17 8.73
C ILE A 163 -8.70 0.31 7.92
N LEU A 164 -9.32 -0.67 8.57
CA LEU A 164 -10.38 -1.51 8.01
C LEU A 164 -11.71 -0.76 8.10
N PHE A 165 -12.23 -0.31 6.96
CA PHE A 165 -13.48 0.44 6.85
C PHE A 165 -14.57 -0.42 6.20
N SER A 166 -15.76 -0.45 6.80
CA SER A 166 -16.87 -1.31 6.34
C SER A 166 -17.77 -0.69 5.25
N GLY A 167 -17.38 0.44 4.67
CA GLY A 167 -18.07 1.07 3.55
C GLY A 167 -17.36 0.80 2.23
N ALA A 168 -18.11 0.80 1.12
CA ALA A 168 -17.56 0.65 -0.22
C ALA A 168 -16.95 1.96 -0.70
N LEU A 169 -15.65 1.97 -1.00
CA LEU A 169 -14.97 3.11 -1.60
C LEU A 169 -14.84 2.88 -3.10
N ASP A 170 -15.47 3.76 -3.89
CA ASP A 170 -15.46 3.67 -5.35
C ASP A 170 -14.38 4.54 -5.99
N SER A 171 -14.08 4.24 -7.26
CA SER A 171 -13.12 5.01 -8.05
C SER A 171 -13.47 6.50 -8.05
N GLY A 172 -12.46 7.35 -7.88
CA GLY A 172 -12.60 8.79 -7.72
C GLY A 172 -12.75 9.27 -6.26
N MET A 173 -13.09 8.40 -5.31
CA MET A 173 -13.02 8.73 -3.88
C MET A 173 -11.59 8.70 -3.30
N SER A 174 -10.67 7.99 -3.97
CA SER A 174 -9.24 7.95 -3.59
C SER A 174 -8.68 9.34 -3.34
N GLY A 175 -8.02 9.53 -2.20
CA GLY A 175 -7.41 10.79 -1.78
C GLY A 175 -8.35 11.71 -0.99
N GLY A 176 -9.65 11.41 -0.98
CA GLY A 176 -10.63 12.08 -0.12
C GLY A 176 -10.46 11.70 1.35
N PRO A 177 -11.01 12.49 2.29
CA PRO A 177 -10.86 12.22 3.71
C PRO A 177 -11.91 11.22 4.21
N THR A 178 -11.53 10.44 5.21
CA THR A 178 -12.44 9.73 6.13
C THR A 178 -12.51 10.52 7.43
N LEU A 179 -13.72 10.94 7.82
CA LEU A 179 -13.98 11.79 8.99
C LEU A 179 -14.62 11.00 10.15
N ASN A 180 -14.42 11.49 11.37
CA ASN A 180 -15.24 11.10 12.52
C ASN A 180 -16.50 12.00 12.65
N GLU A 181 -17.35 11.74 13.65
CA GLU A 181 -18.56 12.53 13.93
C GLU A 181 -18.29 14.02 14.25
N LYS A 182 -17.06 14.38 14.60
CA LYS A 182 -16.64 15.78 14.84
C LYS A 182 -16.15 16.48 13.57
N GLY A 183 -16.09 15.77 12.43
CA GLY A 183 -15.52 16.28 11.18
C GLY A 183 -13.99 16.32 11.17
N GLU A 184 -13.32 15.62 12.08
CA GLU A 184 -11.87 15.49 12.09
C GLU A 184 -11.43 14.33 11.17
N VAL A 185 -10.36 14.52 10.41
CA VAL A 185 -9.82 13.54 9.47
C VAL A 185 -9.11 12.43 10.23
N ILE A 186 -9.65 11.23 10.12
CA ILE A 186 -9.11 9.98 10.67
C ILE A 186 -8.21 9.28 9.67
N GLY A 187 -8.45 9.49 8.37
CA GLY A 187 -7.62 8.90 7.34
C GLY A 187 -7.97 9.36 5.92
N ILE A 188 -7.30 8.74 4.95
CA ILE A 188 -7.38 9.07 3.52
C ILE A 188 -7.86 7.83 2.76
N ASN A 189 -8.91 7.99 1.96
CA ASN A 189 -9.58 6.93 1.21
C ASN A 189 -8.64 6.33 0.16
N VAL A 190 -8.66 5.00 -0.02
CA VAL A 190 -7.96 4.32 -1.13
C VAL A 190 -8.91 3.36 -1.84
N ALA A 191 -9.38 3.74 -3.03
CA ALA A 191 -10.47 3.01 -3.69
C ALA A 191 -10.04 1.76 -4.48
N TYR A 192 -8.77 1.64 -4.88
CA TYR A 192 -8.31 0.46 -5.64
C TYR A 192 -7.98 -0.74 -4.74
N LEU A 193 -7.84 -0.52 -3.44
CA LEU A 193 -7.60 -1.59 -2.46
C LEU A 193 -8.94 -2.04 -1.89
N THR A 194 -9.38 -3.25 -2.25
CA THR A 194 -10.58 -3.87 -1.69
C THR A 194 -10.19 -5.17 -0.99
N GLY A 195 -10.74 -5.40 0.21
CA GLY A 195 -10.61 -6.69 0.91
C GLY A 195 -11.60 -7.74 0.43
N GLY A 196 -12.39 -7.44 -0.61
CA GLY A 196 -13.63 -8.15 -0.96
C GLY A 196 -14.80 -7.81 -0.02
N ASN A 197 -16.03 -8.08 -0.45
CA ASN A 197 -17.27 -8.01 0.36
C ASN A 197 -17.44 -6.72 1.20
N ASN A 198 -17.36 -5.54 0.58
CA ASN A 198 -17.54 -4.22 1.21
C ASN A 198 -16.51 -3.87 2.31
N ILE A 199 -15.31 -4.46 2.29
CA ILE A 199 -14.19 -4.01 3.11
C ILE A 199 -13.28 -3.13 2.25
N SER A 200 -13.14 -1.87 2.66
CA SER A 200 -12.22 -0.92 2.05
C SER A 200 -11.11 -0.54 3.02
N PHE A 201 -10.02 -0.02 2.47
CA PHE A 201 -8.87 0.40 3.26
C PHE A 201 -8.71 1.92 3.25
N VAL A 202 -8.37 2.46 4.41
CA VAL A 202 -8.13 3.89 4.62
C VAL A 202 -6.72 4.06 5.20
N ILE A 203 -5.95 4.99 4.66
CA ILE A 203 -4.62 5.35 5.19
C ILE A 203 -4.82 6.14 6.49
N PRO A 204 -4.23 5.72 7.63
CA PRO A 204 -4.22 6.51 8.85
C PRO A 204 -3.75 7.96 8.64
N SER A 205 -4.45 8.93 9.24
CA SER A 205 -4.09 10.36 9.18
C SER A 205 -2.72 10.67 9.77
N GLU A 206 -2.16 9.78 10.61
CA GLU A 206 -0.84 9.92 11.21
C GLU A 206 0.27 9.98 10.16
N TYR A 207 0.14 9.23 9.05
CA TYR A 207 1.09 9.27 7.94
C TYR A 207 1.05 10.60 7.21
N LEU A 208 -0.16 11.14 7.00
CA LEU A 208 -0.33 12.49 6.43
C LEU A 208 0.23 13.56 7.37
N LYS A 209 0.05 13.40 8.69
CA LYS A 209 0.63 14.30 9.68
C LYS A 209 2.17 14.28 9.60
N ALA A 210 2.78 13.11 9.52
CA ALA A 210 4.23 12.98 9.36
C ALA A 210 4.73 13.60 8.05
N LEU A 211 4.01 13.41 6.94
CA LEU A 211 4.32 14.05 5.67
C LEU A 211 4.24 15.59 5.78
N LEU A 212 3.21 16.13 6.42
CA LEU A 212 3.07 17.57 6.65
C LEU A 212 4.20 18.15 7.54
N GLU A 213 4.65 17.42 8.55
CA GLU A 213 5.75 17.83 9.44
C GLU A 213 7.11 17.79 8.74
N LYS A 214 7.32 16.84 7.82
CA LYS A 214 8.54 16.71 7.02
C LYS A 214 8.59 17.71 5.86
N SER A 215 7.43 18.01 5.27
CA SER A 215 7.33 18.81 4.05
C SER A 215 7.83 20.24 4.26
N SER A 216 8.37 20.82 3.20
CA SER A 216 8.86 22.20 3.19
C SER A 216 8.31 22.97 2.00
N ASP A 217 8.31 24.30 2.07
CA ASP A 217 7.90 25.15 0.95
C ASP A 217 8.84 25.12 -0.27
N LYS A 218 9.97 24.44 -0.17
CA LYS A 218 10.91 24.31 -1.28
C LYS A 218 10.43 23.17 -2.20
N LYS A 219 10.54 23.42 -3.50
CA LYS A 219 10.31 22.38 -4.52
C LYS A 219 11.26 21.22 -4.28
N ALA A 220 10.72 20.07 -3.88
CA ALA A 220 11.48 18.85 -3.67
C ALA A 220 11.86 18.22 -5.03
N ASP A 221 13.03 17.59 -5.09
CA ASP A 221 13.30 16.59 -6.13
C ASP A 221 12.50 15.35 -5.79
N ILE A 222 11.33 15.22 -6.41
CA ILE A 222 10.37 14.15 -6.13
C ILE A 222 10.97 12.79 -6.45
N THR A 223 11.72 12.64 -7.54
CA THR A 223 12.32 11.35 -7.91
C THR A 223 13.39 10.92 -6.90
N ALA A 224 14.23 11.85 -6.45
CA ALA A 224 15.19 11.57 -5.38
C ALA A 224 14.50 11.24 -4.05
N SER A 225 13.45 11.99 -3.67
CA SER A 225 12.66 11.72 -2.48
C SER A 225 12.03 10.32 -2.51
N ILE A 226 11.47 9.90 -3.66
CA ILE A 226 10.94 8.56 -3.86
C ILE A 226 12.03 7.51 -3.68
N ALA A 227 13.21 7.70 -4.29
CA ALA A 227 14.33 6.78 -4.13
C ALA A 227 14.74 6.65 -2.65
N GLU A 228 14.90 7.76 -1.93
CA GLU A 228 15.23 7.74 -0.49
C GLU A 228 14.19 6.97 0.34
N GLN A 229 12.91 7.19 0.06
CA GLN A 229 11.82 6.48 0.74
C GLN A 229 11.86 4.97 0.49
N LEU A 230 12.03 4.54 -0.76
CA LEU A 230 12.12 3.11 -1.11
C LEU A 230 13.34 2.44 -0.45
N PHE A 231 14.47 3.14 -0.37
CA PHE A 231 15.65 2.66 0.34
C PHE A 231 15.41 2.51 1.85
N ALA A 232 14.87 3.54 2.49
CA ALA A 232 14.59 3.51 3.92
C ALA A 232 13.56 2.42 4.28
N ASP A 233 12.48 2.31 3.50
CA ASP A 233 11.41 1.32 3.71
C ASP A 233 11.92 -0.12 3.55
N ASN A 234 12.72 -0.40 2.51
CA ASN A 234 13.32 -1.73 2.33
C ASN A 234 14.28 -2.11 3.44
N HIS A 235 15.19 -1.21 3.84
CA HIS A 235 16.10 -1.46 4.94
C HIS A 235 15.35 -1.70 6.25
N HIS A 236 14.39 -0.83 6.57
CA HIS A 236 13.56 -1.00 7.77
C HIS A 236 12.88 -2.38 7.80
N TYR A 237 12.27 -2.78 6.69
CA TYR A 237 11.56 -4.06 6.58
C TYR A 237 12.50 -5.27 6.72
N PHE A 238 13.56 -5.33 5.90
CA PHE A 238 14.42 -6.51 5.86
C PHE A 238 15.36 -6.59 7.06
N ASP A 239 15.89 -5.47 7.57
CA ASP A 239 16.78 -5.50 8.74
C ASP A 239 16.04 -5.99 9.99
N GLU A 240 14.75 -5.66 10.15
CA GLU A 240 13.94 -6.19 11.25
C GLU A 240 13.55 -7.66 11.04
N ALA A 241 13.24 -8.07 9.81
CA ALA A 241 12.91 -9.46 9.49
C ALA A 241 14.11 -10.40 9.73
N LEU A 242 15.32 -9.99 9.32
CA LEU A 242 16.56 -10.78 9.45
C LEU A 242 17.04 -10.94 10.91
N LYS A 243 16.54 -10.15 11.85
CA LYS A 243 16.83 -10.29 13.29
C LYS A 243 15.95 -11.34 13.97
N GLN A 244 14.86 -11.77 13.33
CA GLN A 244 13.88 -12.67 13.94
C GLN A 244 14.26 -14.13 13.73
N SER A 245 13.86 -14.99 14.66
CA SER A 245 13.87 -16.44 14.45
C SER A 245 12.65 -16.83 13.63
N TRP A 246 12.85 -17.50 12.51
CA TRP A 246 11.75 -17.90 11.63
C TRP A 246 11.24 -19.30 11.97
N PRO A 247 9.91 -19.52 11.99
CA PRO A 247 9.37 -20.86 12.12
C PRO A 247 9.84 -21.71 10.93
N THR A 248 10.02 -23.01 11.14
CA THR A 248 10.48 -23.92 10.08
C THR A 248 9.45 -25.01 9.80
N THR A 249 9.48 -25.57 8.60
CA THR A 249 8.73 -26.79 8.26
C THR A 249 9.60 -27.77 7.48
N LYS A 250 9.21 -29.05 7.46
CA LYS A 250 9.84 -30.08 6.64
C LYS A 250 9.10 -30.19 5.30
N ILE A 251 9.84 -30.20 4.19
CA ILE A 251 9.36 -30.45 2.83
C ILE A 251 10.32 -31.43 2.17
N GLY A 252 9.86 -32.64 1.87
CA GLY A 252 10.74 -33.75 1.51
C GLY A 252 11.82 -33.95 2.58
N HIS A 253 13.10 -33.90 2.17
CA HIS A 253 14.25 -34.03 3.07
C HIS A 253 14.77 -32.70 3.64
N PHE A 254 14.17 -31.57 3.28
CA PHE A 254 14.65 -30.26 3.71
C PHE A 254 13.80 -29.70 4.84
N VAL A 255 14.46 -29.11 5.83
CA VAL A 255 13.85 -28.22 6.81
C VAL A 255 14.10 -26.79 6.34
N VAL A 256 13.03 -26.05 6.08
CA VAL A 256 13.08 -24.71 5.46
C VAL A 256 12.42 -23.65 6.33
N PRO A 257 12.89 -22.40 6.30
CA PRO A 257 12.24 -21.31 7.01
C PRO A 257 10.93 -20.90 6.33
N MET A 258 9.94 -20.64 7.16
CA MET A 258 8.60 -20.19 6.81
C MET A 258 8.51 -18.68 7.09
N ALA A 259 7.33 -18.17 7.46
CA ALA A 259 7.01 -16.75 7.59
C ALA A 259 8.12 -15.92 8.29
N MET A 260 8.88 -15.15 7.49
CA MET A 260 10.03 -14.35 7.93
C MET A 260 9.63 -13.14 8.78
N SER A 261 8.37 -12.73 8.68
CA SER A 261 7.78 -11.62 9.40
C SER A 261 6.28 -11.90 9.60
N GLN A 262 5.60 -11.08 10.40
CA GLN A 262 4.19 -11.30 10.72
C GLN A 262 3.25 -11.11 9.51
N ASP A 263 3.66 -10.32 8.53
CA ASP A 263 2.93 -10.02 7.30
C ASP A 263 3.18 -11.02 6.16
N VAL A 264 4.24 -11.85 6.25
CA VAL A 264 4.49 -12.93 5.30
C VAL A 264 3.52 -14.08 5.53
N ARG A 265 2.75 -14.42 4.50
CA ARG A 265 1.79 -15.52 4.50
C ARG A 265 2.29 -16.65 3.64
N CYS A 266 2.33 -17.85 4.21
CA CYS A 266 2.72 -19.05 3.51
C CYS A 266 1.51 -19.94 3.26
N TRP A 267 1.40 -20.46 2.04
CA TRP A 267 0.32 -21.32 1.58
C TRP A 267 0.89 -22.60 0.99
N ASP A 268 0.21 -23.72 1.25
CA ASP A 268 0.40 -24.92 0.45
C ASP A 268 0.00 -24.60 -0.99
N SER A 269 0.92 -24.83 -1.92
CA SER A 269 0.78 -24.59 -3.36
C SER A 269 0.97 -25.88 -4.14
N SER A 270 0.91 -27.03 -3.47
CA SER A 270 1.01 -28.35 -4.09
C SER A 270 -0.15 -28.54 -5.07
N PRO A 271 0.11 -28.88 -6.35
CA PRO A 271 -0.94 -29.14 -7.32
C PRO A 271 -1.74 -30.38 -6.92
N GLU A 272 -3.03 -30.38 -7.23
CA GLU A 272 -3.82 -31.61 -7.18
C GLU A 272 -3.26 -32.58 -8.24
N PRO A 273 -2.88 -33.81 -7.86
CA PRO A 273 -2.26 -34.74 -8.80
C PRO A 273 -3.30 -35.31 -9.77
N ASP A 274 -3.02 -35.25 -11.08
CA ASP A 274 -3.78 -35.95 -12.11
C ASP A 274 -3.35 -37.43 -12.20
N VAL A 275 -4.19 -38.31 -12.73
CA VAL A 275 -3.89 -39.74 -12.87
C VAL A 275 -2.68 -40.01 -13.77
N ASP A 276 -2.46 -39.16 -14.77
CA ASP A 276 -1.38 -39.31 -15.75
C ASP A 276 -0.08 -38.58 -15.34
N ASP A 277 -0.09 -37.89 -14.19
CA ASP A 277 1.10 -37.20 -13.70
C ASP A 277 2.17 -38.20 -13.26
N LEU A 278 3.36 -38.06 -13.85
CA LEU A 278 4.53 -38.89 -13.55
C LEU A 278 5.41 -38.28 -12.45
N LEU A 279 5.38 -36.94 -12.35
CA LEU A 279 6.14 -36.15 -11.40
C LEU A 279 5.16 -35.54 -10.41
N ALA A 280 5.33 -35.85 -9.13
CA ALA A 280 4.63 -35.16 -8.05
C ALA A 280 5.45 -33.95 -7.59
N MET A 281 4.74 -32.95 -7.06
CA MET A 281 5.33 -31.77 -6.45
C MET A 281 4.62 -31.45 -5.14
N GLU A 282 5.38 -31.33 -4.06
CA GLU A 282 4.93 -30.75 -2.81
C GLU A 282 5.56 -29.36 -2.69
N SER A 283 4.76 -28.32 -2.52
CA SER A 283 5.31 -26.96 -2.49
C SER A 283 4.62 -26.02 -1.52
N VAL A 284 5.41 -25.11 -0.98
CA VAL A 284 4.95 -24.00 -0.17
C VAL A 284 5.38 -22.71 -0.86
N THR A 285 4.45 -21.76 -0.93
CA THR A 285 4.74 -20.39 -1.40
C THR A 285 4.43 -19.40 -0.29
N CYS A 286 5.40 -18.54 0.00
CA CYS A 286 5.31 -17.46 0.96
C CYS A 286 5.41 -16.11 0.24
N PHE A 287 4.58 -15.14 0.63
CA PHE A 287 4.63 -13.78 0.12
C PHE A 287 4.18 -12.76 1.17
N ASN A 288 4.71 -11.54 1.09
CA ASN A 288 4.27 -10.42 1.92
C ASN A 288 3.07 -9.69 1.29
N ASP A 289 2.48 -8.75 2.03
CA ASP A 289 1.39 -7.90 1.56
C ASP A 289 1.82 -6.47 1.20
N ARG A 290 3.13 -6.19 1.18
CA ARG A 290 3.66 -4.89 0.75
C ARG A 290 3.47 -4.72 -0.75
N SER A 291 2.89 -3.59 -1.12
CA SER A 291 2.86 -3.14 -2.52
C SER A 291 2.85 -1.61 -2.54
N THR A 292 3.98 -1.03 -2.93
CA THR A 292 4.18 0.40 -3.09
C THR A 292 3.93 0.76 -4.56
N PHE A 293 2.85 1.49 -4.81
CA PHE A 293 2.49 1.91 -6.16
C PHE A 293 3.48 2.96 -6.69
N ILE A 294 4.03 2.73 -7.89
CA ILE A 294 4.87 3.69 -8.59
C ILE A 294 4.10 4.30 -9.77
N ASN A 295 3.50 3.45 -10.60
CA ASN A 295 2.65 3.82 -11.73
C ASN A 295 1.74 2.63 -12.10
N GLN A 296 0.86 2.83 -13.08
CA GLN A 296 -0.12 1.83 -13.53
C GLN A 296 0.47 0.48 -14.03
N TYR A 297 1.78 0.40 -14.27
CA TYR A 297 2.48 -0.82 -14.68
C TYR A 297 3.47 -1.33 -13.62
N THR A 298 3.66 -0.57 -12.54
CA THR A 298 4.77 -0.77 -11.62
C THR A 298 4.34 -0.58 -10.17
N SER A 299 4.48 -1.66 -9.41
CA SER A 299 4.53 -1.68 -7.96
C SER A 299 5.83 -2.35 -7.50
N VAL A 300 6.32 -1.94 -6.33
CA VAL A 300 7.54 -2.44 -5.68
C VAL A 300 7.29 -2.79 -4.21
N GLY A 301 8.24 -3.41 -3.53
CA GLY A 301 8.13 -3.84 -2.13
C GLY A 301 7.61 -5.28 -1.96
N GLU A 302 7.04 -5.86 -3.01
CA GLU A 302 6.61 -7.25 -3.04
C GLU A 302 7.81 -8.18 -2.88
N PHE A 303 7.68 -9.13 -1.96
CA PHE A 303 8.66 -10.15 -1.66
C PHE A 303 7.95 -11.50 -1.50
N GLY A 304 8.47 -12.50 -2.20
CA GLY A 304 7.98 -13.86 -2.07
C GLY A 304 9.08 -14.89 -2.30
N TYR A 305 8.87 -16.08 -1.76
CA TYR A 305 9.75 -17.22 -1.92
C TYR A 305 8.94 -18.51 -1.89
N SER A 306 9.46 -19.54 -2.55
CA SER A 306 8.83 -20.84 -2.57
C SER A 306 9.85 -21.97 -2.51
N TYR A 307 9.38 -23.07 -1.95
CA TYR A 307 10.09 -24.33 -1.86
C TYR A 307 9.25 -25.40 -2.54
N ALA A 308 9.87 -26.21 -3.37
CA ALA A 308 9.18 -27.30 -4.05
C ALA A 308 10.04 -28.57 -4.03
N PHE A 309 9.49 -29.63 -3.45
CA PHE A 309 10.05 -30.97 -3.49
C PHE A 309 9.38 -31.75 -4.61
N PHE A 310 10.17 -32.40 -5.44
CA PHE A 310 9.74 -33.14 -6.61
C PHE A 310 10.16 -34.59 -6.47
N TYR A 311 9.28 -35.51 -6.85
CA TYR A 311 9.58 -36.94 -6.85
C TYR A 311 8.77 -37.69 -7.91
N GLY A 312 9.30 -38.80 -8.40
CA GLY A 312 8.56 -39.70 -9.28
C GLY A 312 7.43 -40.41 -8.52
N ARG A 313 6.21 -40.43 -9.06
CA ARG A 313 5.08 -41.19 -8.48
C ARG A 313 5.26 -42.70 -8.63
N GLU A 314 5.98 -43.09 -9.67
CA GLU A 314 6.51 -44.43 -9.90
C GLU A 314 8.01 -44.31 -10.21
N PRO A 315 8.81 -45.39 -10.09
CA PRO A 315 10.20 -45.37 -10.50
C PRO A 315 10.36 -44.95 -11.96
N LEU A 316 10.94 -43.77 -12.20
CA LEU A 316 11.19 -43.27 -13.55
C LEU A 316 12.61 -43.66 -14.00
N LEU A 317 12.88 -43.62 -15.30
CA LEU A 317 14.27 -43.56 -15.76
C LEU A 317 14.87 -42.22 -15.31
N GLU A 318 16.12 -42.22 -14.86
CA GLU A 318 16.81 -41.00 -14.36
C GLU A 318 16.74 -39.85 -15.38
N SER A 319 16.92 -40.14 -16.67
CA SER A 319 16.82 -39.14 -17.75
C SER A 319 15.40 -38.59 -17.93
N ARG A 320 14.37 -39.41 -17.68
CA ARG A 320 12.97 -39.00 -17.73
C ARG A 320 12.62 -38.11 -16.55
N PHE A 321 13.04 -38.49 -15.34
CA PHE A 321 12.89 -37.65 -14.15
C PHE A 321 13.59 -36.30 -14.36
N TYR A 322 14.86 -36.30 -14.77
CA TYR A 322 15.63 -35.08 -15.00
C TYR A 322 14.97 -34.16 -16.03
N ARG A 323 14.42 -34.70 -17.13
CA ARG A 323 13.70 -33.90 -18.13
C ARG A 323 12.45 -33.22 -17.56
N LEU A 324 11.67 -33.92 -16.73
CA LEU A 324 10.46 -33.38 -16.11
C LEU A 324 10.83 -32.34 -15.03
N TYR A 325 11.80 -32.68 -14.18
CA TYR A 325 12.27 -31.81 -13.11
C TYR A 325 12.92 -30.53 -13.65
N SER A 326 13.83 -30.61 -14.63
CA SER A 326 14.51 -29.44 -15.21
C SER A 326 13.55 -28.46 -15.91
N GLY A 327 12.39 -28.93 -16.40
CA GLY A 327 11.33 -28.06 -16.92
C GLY A 327 10.76 -27.08 -15.89
N ASN A 328 10.97 -27.35 -14.59
CA ASN A 328 10.56 -26.50 -13.49
C ASN A 328 11.62 -25.47 -13.06
N TYR A 329 12.77 -25.43 -13.74
CA TYR A 329 13.81 -24.40 -13.54
C TYR A 329 13.46 -23.13 -14.34
N GLN A 330 12.59 -22.30 -13.78
CA GLN A 330 12.06 -21.12 -14.45
C GLN A 330 12.25 -19.87 -13.60
N LEU A 331 12.53 -18.75 -14.27
CA LEU A 331 12.57 -17.42 -13.69
C LEU A 331 11.53 -16.57 -14.40
N HIS A 332 10.58 -16.03 -13.62
CA HIS A 332 9.52 -15.18 -14.15
C HIS A 332 9.77 -13.73 -13.73
N PHE A 333 9.83 -12.82 -14.70
CA PHE A 333 9.84 -11.38 -14.45
C PHE A 333 8.54 -10.78 -14.99
N ASP A 334 7.97 -9.86 -14.21
CA ASP A 334 6.84 -9.06 -14.66
C ASP A 334 7.26 -8.23 -15.88
N ARG A 335 6.32 -8.01 -16.81
CA ARG A 335 6.57 -7.13 -17.95
C ARG A 335 6.70 -5.69 -17.46
N ARG A 336 7.87 -5.09 -17.64
CA ARG A 336 8.13 -3.68 -17.33
C ARG A 336 8.45 -2.90 -18.61
N PRO A 337 8.05 -1.62 -18.72
CA PRO A 337 8.46 -0.76 -19.81
C PRO A 337 9.99 -0.54 -19.82
N GLN A 338 10.62 -0.64 -20.99
CA GLN A 338 12.08 -0.45 -21.13
C GLN A 338 12.53 1.00 -20.85
N ARG A 339 11.62 1.96 -20.78
CA ARG A 339 11.91 3.33 -20.33
C ARG A 339 12.10 3.45 -18.82
N ASP A 340 11.60 2.48 -18.05
CA ASP A 340 11.55 2.52 -16.59
C ASP A 340 12.52 1.49 -15.98
N TYR A 341 12.81 0.42 -16.71
CA TYR A 341 13.69 -0.68 -16.29
C TYR A 341 14.66 -1.06 -17.41
N GLY A 342 15.90 -1.36 -17.02
CA GLY A 342 16.95 -1.85 -17.91
C GLY A 342 16.81 -3.33 -18.29
N ASP A 343 17.85 -3.85 -18.93
CA ASP A 343 17.91 -5.25 -19.33
C ASP A 343 18.09 -6.18 -18.11
N ILE A 344 17.65 -7.43 -18.27
CA ILE A 344 17.81 -8.45 -17.22
C ILE A 344 19.23 -9.01 -17.34
N GLU A 345 19.95 -9.00 -16.21
CA GLU A 345 21.27 -9.59 -16.09
C GLU A 345 21.23 -10.79 -15.16
N CYS A 346 21.81 -11.92 -15.59
CA CYS A 346 21.75 -13.18 -14.85
C CYS A 346 23.14 -13.78 -14.66
N GLN A 347 23.43 -14.23 -13.45
CA GLN A 347 24.60 -15.04 -13.13
C GLN A 347 24.14 -16.42 -12.65
N ALA A 348 24.71 -17.48 -13.21
CA ALA A 348 24.45 -18.85 -12.82
C ALA A 348 25.72 -19.51 -12.28
N ASP A 349 25.58 -20.31 -11.22
CA ASP A 349 26.69 -21.02 -10.61
C ASP A 349 26.22 -22.33 -9.95
N PHE A 350 27.16 -23.18 -9.57
CA PHE A 350 26.92 -24.34 -8.73
C PHE A 350 27.25 -24.00 -7.27
N VAL A 351 26.29 -24.24 -6.38
CA VAL A 351 26.40 -23.90 -4.96
C VAL A 351 26.06 -25.10 -4.08
N ALA A 352 26.51 -25.07 -2.82
CA ALA A 352 26.09 -26.04 -1.81
C ALA A 352 25.05 -25.40 -0.89
N ILE A 353 23.90 -26.04 -0.71
CA ILE A 353 22.85 -25.63 0.24
C ILE A 353 22.53 -26.86 1.08
N ALA A 354 22.65 -26.75 2.42
CA ALA A 354 22.55 -27.88 3.34
C ALA A 354 23.42 -29.09 2.92
N ASP A 355 24.67 -28.84 2.53
CA ASP A 355 25.65 -29.83 2.03
C ASP A 355 25.24 -30.61 0.78
N LYS A 356 24.15 -30.23 0.12
CA LYS A 356 23.69 -30.79 -1.15
C LYS A 356 24.06 -29.87 -2.31
N PRO A 357 24.40 -30.41 -3.49
CA PRO A 357 24.73 -29.59 -4.64
C PRO A 357 23.48 -29.04 -5.34
N PHE A 358 23.51 -27.77 -5.69
CA PHE A 358 22.47 -27.06 -6.43
C PHE A 358 23.06 -26.35 -7.64
N LYS A 359 22.29 -26.25 -8.72
CA LYS A 359 22.49 -25.21 -9.74
C LYS A 359 21.64 -24.01 -9.34
N ALA A 360 22.26 -22.84 -9.22
CA ALA A 360 21.59 -21.60 -8.85
C ALA A 360 21.70 -20.55 -9.96
N THR A 361 20.71 -19.67 -10.07
CA THR A 361 20.74 -18.50 -10.94
C THR A 361 20.15 -17.31 -10.21
N PHE A 362 20.91 -16.23 -10.18
CA PHE A 362 20.52 -14.94 -9.63
C PHE A 362 20.42 -13.94 -10.78
N CYS A 363 19.23 -13.38 -10.97
CA CYS A 363 18.97 -12.38 -11.99
C CYS A 363 18.51 -11.08 -11.37
N ARG A 364 18.96 -9.97 -11.96
CA ARG A 364 18.63 -8.62 -11.55
C ARG A 364 18.14 -7.81 -12.74
N ARG A 365 17.24 -6.87 -12.49
CA ARG A 365 16.77 -5.90 -13.47
C ARG A 365 16.72 -4.50 -12.84
N PRO A 366 17.65 -3.61 -13.17
CA PRO A 366 17.73 -2.30 -12.55
C PRO A 366 16.61 -1.36 -13.00
N SER A 367 16.08 -0.56 -12.07
CA SER A 367 15.28 0.62 -12.39
C SER A 367 16.17 1.67 -13.07
N GLN A 368 15.59 2.51 -13.93
CA GLN A 368 16.30 3.62 -14.53
C GLN A 368 16.24 4.90 -13.69
N HIS A 369 15.26 5.00 -12.77
CA HIS A 369 14.89 6.24 -12.10
C HIS A 369 15.31 6.32 -10.63
N PHE A 370 15.18 5.23 -9.88
CA PHE A 370 15.31 5.27 -8.42
C PHE A 370 16.72 4.89 -7.95
N LYS A 371 17.60 5.89 -7.89
CA LYS A 371 19.01 5.73 -7.49
C LYS A 371 19.29 6.49 -6.20
N ASN A 372 20.10 5.91 -5.33
CA ASN A 372 20.65 6.58 -4.16
C ASN A 372 22.14 6.22 -4.03
N GLY A 373 23.00 7.23 -4.24
CA GLY A 373 24.45 7.01 -4.34
C GLY A 373 24.82 6.13 -5.54
N GLN A 374 25.51 5.01 -5.27
CA GLN A 374 25.94 4.05 -6.29
C GLN A 374 24.94 2.91 -6.49
N GLU A 375 23.91 2.83 -5.65
CA GLU A 375 22.92 1.76 -5.73
C GLU A 375 21.64 2.25 -6.42
N VAL A 376 20.96 1.28 -7.02
CA VAL A 376 19.70 1.47 -7.70
C VAL A 376 18.72 0.42 -7.21
N VAL A 377 17.44 0.77 -7.19
CA VAL A 377 16.36 -0.17 -6.89
C VAL A 377 16.23 -1.17 -8.05
N GLU A 378 16.23 -2.48 -7.78
CA GLU A 378 16.19 -3.54 -8.80
C GLU A 378 15.08 -4.56 -8.54
N ASP A 379 14.53 -5.15 -9.60
CA ASP A 379 13.77 -6.39 -9.47
C ASP A 379 14.75 -7.56 -9.47
N VAL A 380 14.64 -8.44 -8.48
CA VAL A 380 15.52 -9.60 -8.29
C VAL A 380 14.72 -10.89 -8.39
N ARG A 381 15.30 -11.87 -9.07
CA ARG A 381 14.80 -13.25 -9.11
C ARG A 381 15.95 -14.20 -8.83
N PHE A 382 15.72 -15.16 -7.95
CA PHE A 382 16.65 -16.23 -7.65
C PHE A 382 15.95 -17.57 -7.80
N VAL A 383 16.64 -18.54 -8.39
CA VAL A 383 16.19 -19.93 -8.42
C VAL A 383 17.39 -20.84 -8.14
N ALA A 384 17.18 -21.87 -7.34
CA ALA A 384 18.15 -22.94 -7.13
C ALA A 384 17.45 -24.29 -7.25
N ALA A 385 18.07 -25.24 -7.96
CA ALA A 385 17.58 -26.60 -8.12
C ALA A 385 18.66 -27.61 -7.72
N GLN A 386 18.29 -28.53 -6.83
CA GLN A 386 19.15 -29.62 -6.38
C GLN A 386 19.54 -30.51 -7.56
N ILE A 387 20.79 -30.96 -7.58
CA ILE A 387 21.30 -31.86 -8.63
C ILE A 387 21.88 -33.13 -8.01
N GLY A 388 22.08 -34.16 -8.83
CA GLY A 388 22.74 -35.41 -8.43
C GLY A 388 21.82 -36.49 -7.86
N GLU A 389 20.61 -36.14 -7.44
CA GLU A 389 19.60 -37.13 -7.02
C GLU A 389 18.90 -37.76 -8.23
N LYS A 390 18.48 -39.04 -8.08
CA LYS A 390 18.04 -39.89 -9.21
C LYS A 390 16.53 -39.82 -9.50
N GLN A 391 15.73 -39.67 -8.45
CA GLN A 391 14.25 -39.79 -8.50
C GLN A 391 13.55 -38.65 -7.76
N GLU A 392 14.32 -37.74 -7.19
CA GLU A 392 13.84 -36.65 -6.38
C GLU A 392 14.65 -35.39 -6.64
N GLY A 393 14.11 -34.24 -6.26
CA GLY A 393 14.79 -32.97 -6.40
C GLY A 393 14.10 -31.89 -5.59
N PHE A 394 14.83 -30.82 -5.31
CA PHE A 394 14.33 -29.71 -4.52
C PHE A 394 14.59 -28.39 -5.23
N ARG A 395 13.62 -27.51 -5.26
CA ARG A 395 13.75 -26.17 -5.86
C ARG A 395 13.43 -25.10 -4.84
N ILE A 396 14.25 -24.08 -4.84
CA ILE A 396 14.05 -22.83 -4.09
C ILE A 396 13.87 -21.73 -5.12
N SER A 397 12.85 -20.89 -4.97
CA SER A 397 12.66 -19.69 -5.79
C SER A 397 12.44 -18.49 -4.89
N ILE A 398 13.01 -17.33 -5.23
CA ILE A 398 12.83 -16.07 -4.50
C ILE A 398 12.58 -14.95 -5.52
N ALA A 399 11.63 -14.07 -5.21
CA ALA A 399 11.29 -12.90 -5.99
C ALA A 399 11.22 -11.67 -5.07
N MET A 400 11.91 -10.60 -5.46
CA MET A 400 11.84 -9.30 -4.81
C MET A 400 11.64 -8.23 -5.88
N ASN A 401 10.64 -7.35 -5.70
CA ASN A 401 10.38 -6.25 -6.61
C ASN A 401 10.86 -4.94 -5.97
N GLY A 402 11.75 -4.25 -6.68
CA GLY A 402 12.34 -2.99 -6.25
C GLY A 402 13.08 -3.02 -4.91
N VAL A 403 14.19 -3.74 -4.85
CA VAL A 403 15.12 -3.83 -3.71
C VAL A 403 16.55 -3.49 -4.11
N GLN A 404 17.36 -3.03 -3.17
CA GLN A 404 18.79 -2.77 -3.36
C GLN A 404 19.54 -4.10 -3.62
N PRO A 405 20.49 -4.17 -4.57
CA PRO A 405 21.18 -5.42 -4.89
C PRO A 405 21.94 -6.01 -3.69
N SER A 406 22.57 -5.17 -2.88
CA SER A 406 23.28 -5.61 -1.66
C SER A 406 22.32 -6.24 -0.64
N LEU A 407 21.18 -5.58 -0.39
CA LEU A 407 20.13 -6.05 0.51
C LEU A 407 19.47 -7.34 0.00
N ALA A 408 19.13 -7.40 -1.29
CA ALA A 408 18.60 -8.61 -1.92
C ALA A 408 19.53 -9.81 -1.74
N LYS A 409 20.84 -9.60 -1.96
CA LYS A 409 21.83 -10.65 -1.77
C LYS A 409 21.90 -11.09 -0.32
N ALA A 410 21.87 -10.16 0.64
CA ALA A 410 21.86 -10.48 2.07
C ALA A 410 20.63 -11.32 2.46
N VAL A 411 19.44 -10.94 1.98
CA VAL A 411 18.19 -11.68 2.23
C VAL A 411 18.25 -13.08 1.66
N VAL A 412 18.69 -13.23 0.41
CA VAL A 412 18.83 -14.55 -0.25
C VAL A 412 19.82 -15.42 0.51
N MET A 413 21.01 -14.91 0.84
CA MET A 413 22.02 -15.68 1.56
C MET A 413 21.52 -16.13 2.93
N HIS A 414 20.93 -15.23 3.71
CA HIS A 414 20.42 -15.56 5.03
C HIS A 414 19.30 -16.62 4.96
N LEU A 415 18.39 -16.53 3.99
CA LEU A 415 17.35 -17.53 3.77
C LEU A 415 17.96 -18.92 3.48
N LEU A 416 18.96 -18.98 2.60
CA LEU A 416 19.63 -20.24 2.26
C LEU A 416 20.39 -20.83 3.45
N GLU A 417 20.99 -20.01 4.31
CA GLU A 417 21.69 -20.43 5.53
C GLU A 417 20.75 -21.05 6.58
N GLN A 418 19.46 -20.73 6.55
CA GLN A 418 18.46 -21.33 7.44
C GLN A 418 17.95 -22.70 6.95
N ILE A 419 18.33 -23.13 5.74
CA ILE A 419 17.90 -24.42 5.19
C ILE A 419 18.83 -25.52 5.71
N SER A 420 18.24 -26.61 6.19
CA SER A 420 18.99 -27.81 6.61
C SER A 420 18.40 -29.09 6.02
N TRP A 421 19.20 -30.15 6.01
CA TRP A 421 18.83 -31.46 5.50
C TRP A 421 18.55 -32.42 6.65
N GLN A 422 17.44 -33.17 6.56
CA GLN A 422 17.03 -34.15 7.54
C GLN A 422 16.56 -35.45 6.85
N ASN A 423 17.35 -36.52 7.03
CA ASN A 423 17.06 -37.87 6.55
C ASN A 423 15.74 -38.44 7.10
#